data_AF-A0A956DE48-F1
#
_entry.id   AF-A0A956DE48-F1
#
_cell.length_a   1.000
_cell.length_b   1.000
_cell.length_c   1.000
_cell.angle_alpha   90.00
_cell.angle_beta   90.00
_cell.angle_gamma   90.00
#
_symmetry.space_group_name_H-M   'P 1'
#
loop_
_entity.id
_entity.type
_entity.pdbx_description
1 polymer ?
#
loop_
_entity_poly.entity_id
_entity_poly.type
_entity_poly.pdbx_seq_one_letter_code
_entity_poly.pdbx_strand_id
1 'polypeptide(L)'
;MRDGRWALVALVAMASITARAQEPSEEAPVEQAEAETPAADADADARLAEARERIGRGEQLYADGSYEAALAEFTETLDLLRGHQLRYLVLYNMAKCQERLFLYDAALASYRAFLEQGGAFTELEGEVRAKIDMLDGLLGTVRVSVNARNYEVWVDDRRVGEGLDTFLVPGGTHKVEIR
;
A
#
# COMPACT_ATOMS: atom_id res chain seq x y z
N MET A 1 36.79 16.46 51.70
CA MET A 1 37.83 16.22 52.71
C MET A 1 38.65 15.03 52.24
N ARG A 2 39.87 15.30 51.79
CA ARG A 2 41.14 14.91 52.43
C ARG A 2 41.49 13.44 52.11
N ASP A 3 42.45 13.24 51.23
CA ASP A 3 43.85 12.92 51.59
C ASP A 3 43.95 11.42 51.93
N GLY A 4 44.87 10.60 51.45
CA GLY A 4 46.10 10.84 50.71
C GLY A 4 46.87 9.52 50.66
N ARG A 5 47.58 9.34 49.54
CA ARG A 5 48.86 8.65 49.33
C ARG A 5 49.46 7.90 50.54
N TRP A 6 49.78 6.61 50.35
CA TRP A 6 50.97 5.99 50.95
C TRP A 6 51.72 5.16 49.89
N ALA A 7 53.02 5.38 49.84
CA ALA A 7 54.03 4.74 49.01
C ALA A 7 54.54 3.45 49.71
N LEU A 8 55.48 2.60 49.27
CA LEU A 8 56.76 2.73 48.54
C LEU A 8 57.28 1.27 48.33
N VAL A 9 58.11 1.06 47.28
CA VAL A 9 59.32 0.17 47.22
C VAL A 9 59.08 -1.34 46.97
N ALA A 10 59.38 -1.88 45.78
CA ALA A 10 60.66 -2.13 45.06
C ALA A 10 61.28 -3.51 45.36
N LEU A 11 61.47 -4.31 44.30
CA LEU A 11 62.69 -5.12 44.13
C LEU A 11 62.86 -5.53 42.65
N VAL A 12 64.08 -5.39 42.18
CA VAL A 12 64.61 -5.67 40.84
C VAL A 12 65.09 -7.13 40.75
N ALA A 13 64.93 -7.81 39.60
CA ALA A 13 65.93 -8.78 39.09
C ALA A 13 65.69 -9.21 37.62
N MET A 14 66.65 -8.81 36.78
CA MET A 14 67.29 -9.46 35.61
C MET A 14 66.50 -10.37 34.62
N ALA A 15 66.47 -9.87 33.38
CA ALA A 15 66.98 -10.45 32.13
C ALA A 15 66.86 -11.96 31.84
N SER A 16 66.23 -12.29 30.71
CA SER A 16 66.86 -13.06 29.62
C SER A 16 66.09 -12.87 28.31
N ILE A 17 66.83 -12.48 27.27
CA ILE A 17 66.39 -12.49 25.87
C ILE A 17 66.51 -13.94 25.39
N THR A 18 65.40 -14.51 24.93
CA THR A 18 65.42 -15.64 23.99
C THR A 18 64.46 -15.34 22.86
N ALA A 19 65.06 -15.10 21.70
CA ALA A 19 64.38 -15.00 20.42
C ALA A 19 63.59 -16.29 20.11
N ARG A 20 62.37 -16.15 19.61
CA ARG A 20 61.71 -17.23 18.88
C ARG A 20 60.73 -16.67 17.84
N ALA A 21 61.09 -16.98 16.59
CA ALA A 21 60.26 -17.17 15.40
C ALA A 21 59.17 -16.14 15.10
N GLN A 22 59.45 -15.35 14.06
CA GLN A 22 58.47 -14.63 13.25
C GLN A 22 57.69 -15.65 12.43
N GLU A 23 56.39 -15.75 12.66
CA GLU A 23 55.46 -16.49 11.79
C GLU A 23 54.77 -15.51 10.81
N PRO A 24 54.47 -15.97 9.58
CA PRO A 24 54.19 -15.11 8.44
C PRO A 24 52.72 -14.65 8.41
N SER A 25 52.49 -13.55 7.69
CA SER A 25 51.18 -13.04 7.26
C SER A 25 50.16 -14.13 6.96
N GLU A 26 48.97 -13.98 7.55
CA GLU A 26 47.73 -14.40 6.92
C GLU A 26 46.76 -13.24 7.05
N GLU A 27 46.89 -12.29 6.10
CA GLU A 27 45.84 -11.32 5.81
C GLU A 27 44.61 -12.12 5.44
N ALA A 28 43.69 -12.26 6.39
CA ALA A 28 42.36 -12.80 6.12
C ALA A 28 41.76 -11.95 4.99
N PRO A 29 41.30 -12.57 3.89
CA PRO A 29 40.63 -11.84 2.84
C PRO A 29 39.43 -11.14 3.46
N VAL A 30 39.42 -9.81 3.39
CA VAL A 30 38.17 -9.05 3.42
C VAL A 30 37.37 -9.53 2.22
N GLU A 31 36.57 -10.58 2.46
CA GLU A 31 35.50 -11.00 1.58
C GLU A 31 34.55 -9.81 1.51
N GLN A 32 34.76 -9.00 0.48
CA GLN A 32 33.87 -7.97 0.04
C GLN A 32 32.52 -8.65 -0.15
N ALA A 33 31.64 -8.48 0.83
CA ALA A 33 30.23 -8.76 0.66
C ALA A 33 29.75 -7.84 -0.46
N GLU A 34 29.79 -8.37 -1.69
CA GLU A 34 29.21 -7.77 -2.86
C GLU A 34 27.75 -7.43 -2.56
N ALA A 35 27.43 -6.17 -2.79
CA ALA A 35 26.11 -5.60 -2.64
C ALA A 35 25.12 -6.31 -3.59
N GLU A 36 24.43 -7.33 -3.10
CA GLU A 36 23.20 -7.82 -3.70
C GLU A 36 22.02 -6.89 -3.33
N THR A 37 22.00 -5.65 -3.85
CA THR A 37 20.75 -4.89 -3.99
C THR A 37 20.80 -3.75 -5.03
N PRO A 38 21.02 -4.00 -6.35
CA PRO A 38 20.68 -3.00 -7.37
C PRO A 38 19.39 -3.31 -8.13
N ALA A 39 19.04 -4.60 -8.29
CA ALA A 39 17.99 -5.03 -9.21
C ALA A 39 16.56 -4.83 -8.65
N ALA A 40 16.35 -5.05 -7.36
CA ALA A 40 15.05 -4.88 -6.71
C ALA A 40 14.62 -3.41 -6.65
N ASP A 41 15.57 -2.51 -6.40
CA ASP A 41 15.31 -1.06 -6.34
C ASP A 41 15.02 -0.48 -7.72
N ALA A 42 15.75 -0.91 -8.77
CA ALA A 42 15.51 -0.48 -10.14
C ALA A 42 14.11 -0.90 -10.68
N ASP A 43 13.64 -2.08 -10.30
CA ASP A 43 12.31 -2.59 -10.66
C ASP A 43 11.19 -1.85 -9.88
N ALA A 44 11.41 -1.51 -8.61
CA ALA A 44 10.50 -0.65 -7.86
C ALA A 44 10.38 0.76 -8.46
N ASP A 45 11.51 1.35 -8.86
CA ASP A 45 11.55 2.66 -9.52
C ASP A 45 10.84 2.64 -10.89
N ALA A 46 11.02 1.58 -11.67
CA ALA A 46 10.33 1.40 -12.95
C ALA A 46 8.81 1.28 -12.78
N ARG A 47 8.33 0.49 -11.81
CA ARG A 47 6.89 0.41 -11.48
C ARG A 47 6.33 1.75 -11.06
N LEU A 48 7.09 2.52 -10.27
CA LEU A 48 6.66 3.83 -9.81
C LEU A 48 6.61 4.86 -10.94
N ALA A 49 7.54 4.81 -11.89
CA ALA A 49 7.52 5.64 -13.08
C ALA A 49 6.30 5.31 -13.96
N GLU A 50 6.04 4.03 -14.23
CA GLU A 50 4.87 3.59 -14.99
C GLU A 50 3.56 4.01 -14.30
N ALA A 51 3.46 3.85 -12.98
CA ALA A 51 2.29 4.25 -12.22
C ALA A 51 2.01 5.76 -12.35
N ARG A 52 3.03 6.62 -12.31
CA ARG A 52 2.86 8.07 -12.50
C ARG A 52 2.33 8.42 -13.88
N GLU A 53 2.86 7.77 -14.92
CA GLU A 53 2.39 7.98 -16.29
C GLU A 53 0.93 7.54 -16.45
N ARG A 54 0.56 6.38 -15.90
CA ARG A 54 -0.82 5.89 -15.92
C ARG A 54 -1.78 6.79 -15.16
N ILE A 55 -1.38 7.30 -13.99
CA ILE A 55 -2.17 8.29 -13.24
C ILE A 55 -2.44 9.52 -14.11
N GLY A 56 -1.40 10.09 -14.73
CA GLY A 56 -1.55 11.25 -15.59
C GLY A 56 -2.48 11.00 -16.79
N ARG A 57 -2.40 9.82 -17.42
CA ARG A 57 -3.35 9.43 -18.49
C ARG A 57 -4.78 9.28 -17.97
N GLY A 58 -4.97 8.63 -16.83
CA GLY A 58 -6.28 8.47 -16.20
C GLY A 58 -6.91 9.81 -15.84
N GLU A 59 -6.12 10.78 -15.37
CA GLU A 59 -6.59 12.14 -15.07
C GLU A 59 -7.02 12.90 -16.33
N GLN A 60 -6.29 12.74 -17.45
CA GLN A 60 -6.69 13.29 -18.74
C GLN A 60 -8.00 12.68 -19.23
N LEU A 61 -8.12 11.34 -19.21
CA LEU A 61 -9.34 10.63 -19.58
C LEU A 61 -10.54 11.07 -18.72
N TYR A 62 -10.33 11.29 -17.41
CA TYR A 62 -11.35 11.82 -16.53
C TYR A 62 -11.77 13.25 -16.92
N ALA A 63 -10.81 14.13 -17.22
CA ALA A 63 -11.06 15.49 -17.66
C ALA A 63 -11.85 15.54 -18.98
N ASP A 64 -11.57 14.60 -19.88
CA ASP A 64 -12.28 14.43 -21.16
C ASP A 64 -13.66 13.76 -21.01
N GLY A 65 -14.05 13.36 -19.79
CA GLY A 65 -15.31 12.70 -19.49
C GLY A 65 -15.36 11.21 -19.87
N SER A 66 -14.22 10.61 -20.21
CA SER A 66 -14.08 9.19 -20.54
C SER A 66 -13.86 8.37 -19.26
N TYR A 67 -14.88 8.32 -18.40
CA TYR A 67 -14.75 7.80 -17.04
C TYR A 67 -14.50 6.29 -16.97
N GLU A 68 -15.04 5.49 -17.88
CA GLU A 68 -14.76 4.04 -17.95
C GLU A 68 -13.30 3.78 -18.32
N ALA A 69 -12.76 4.53 -19.29
CA ALA A 69 -11.36 4.42 -19.70
C ALA A 69 -10.43 4.89 -18.58
N ALA A 70 -10.77 5.99 -17.89
CA ALA A 70 -10.03 6.45 -16.72
C ALA A 70 -10.03 5.40 -15.60
N LEU A 71 -11.20 4.81 -15.31
CA LEU A 71 -11.33 3.78 -14.29
C LEU A 71 -10.49 2.54 -14.61
N ALA A 72 -10.39 2.15 -15.89
CA ALA A 72 -9.52 1.06 -16.32
C ALA A 72 -8.04 1.37 -16.03
N GLU A 73 -7.55 2.56 -16.41
CA GLU A 73 -6.16 2.96 -16.13
C GLU A 73 -5.86 3.01 -14.62
N PHE A 74 -6.79 3.54 -13.82
CA PHE A 74 -6.60 3.57 -12.37
C PHE A 74 -6.65 2.18 -11.73
N THR A 75 -7.44 1.24 -12.26
CA THR A 75 -7.49 -0.14 -11.76
C THR A 75 -6.14 -0.84 -11.94
N GLU A 76 -5.55 -0.73 -13.12
CA GLU A 76 -4.21 -1.27 -13.40
C GLU A 76 -3.14 -0.61 -12.54
N THR A 77 -3.21 0.72 -12.39
CA THR A 77 -2.30 1.49 -11.54
C THR A 77 -2.39 1.06 -10.08
N LEU A 78 -3.61 0.76 -9.60
CA LEU A 78 -3.83 0.33 -8.24
C LEU A 78 -3.04 -0.94 -7.95
N ASP A 79 -3.05 -1.92 -8.87
CA ASP A 79 -2.28 -3.16 -8.73
C ASP A 79 -0.76 -2.94 -8.78
N LEU A 80 -0.28 -2.05 -9.65
CA LEU A 80 1.14 -1.67 -9.71
C LEU A 80 1.63 -1.06 -8.39
N LEU A 81 0.77 -0.33 -7.68
CA LEU A 81 1.08 0.33 -6.41
C LEU A 81 0.74 -0.53 -5.17
N ARG A 82 0.66 -1.86 -5.30
CA ARG A 82 0.42 -2.74 -4.16
C ARG A 82 1.47 -2.53 -3.06
N GLY A 83 1.00 -2.17 -1.86
CA GLY A 83 1.86 -1.88 -0.71
C GLY A 83 2.57 -0.52 -0.75
N HIS A 84 2.38 0.28 -1.80
CA HIS A 84 3.02 1.59 -1.93
C HIS A 84 2.14 2.72 -1.35
N GLN A 85 2.76 3.71 -0.72
CA GLN A 85 2.06 4.80 -0.03
C GLN A 85 1.22 5.71 -0.95
N LEU A 86 1.49 5.75 -2.27
CA LEU A 86 0.69 6.55 -3.21
C LEU A 86 -0.63 5.89 -3.62
N ARG A 87 -0.89 4.66 -3.15
CA ARG A 87 -2.08 3.89 -3.51
C ARG A 87 -3.38 4.62 -3.18
N TYR A 88 -3.42 5.40 -2.09
CA TYR A 88 -4.62 6.15 -1.72
C TYR A 88 -5.02 7.16 -2.81
N LEU A 89 -4.07 7.85 -3.47
CA LEU A 89 -4.40 8.81 -4.54
C LEU A 89 -5.16 8.15 -5.69
N VAL A 90 -4.78 6.93 -6.04
CA VAL A 90 -5.46 6.15 -7.08
C VAL A 90 -6.87 5.76 -6.63
N LEU A 91 -7.06 5.34 -5.36
CA LEU A 91 -8.38 5.05 -4.81
C LEU A 91 -9.33 6.25 -4.86
N TYR A 92 -8.82 7.45 -4.58
CA TYR A 92 -9.60 8.69 -4.71
C TYR A 92 -10.05 8.95 -6.16
N ASN A 93 -9.13 8.80 -7.11
CA ASN A 93 -9.43 9.00 -8.53
C ASN A 93 -10.41 7.93 -9.07
N MET A 94 -10.28 6.68 -8.64
CA MET A 94 -11.26 5.62 -8.94
C MET A 94 -12.65 5.96 -8.41
N ALA A 95 -12.73 6.41 -7.15
CA ALA A 95 -14.01 6.77 -6.52
C ALA A 95 -14.72 7.89 -7.30
N LYS A 96 -13.97 8.91 -7.75
CA LYS A 96 -14.52 9.97 -8.60
C LYS A 96 -15.05 9.42 -9.93
N CYS A 97 -14.32 8.52 -10.59
CA CYS A 97 -14.81 7.89 -11.83
C CYS A 97 -16.10 7.10 -11.57
N GLN A 98 -16.12 6.31 -10.50
CA GLN A 98 -17.26 5.48 -10.11
C GLN A 98 -18.52 6.33 -9.81
N GLU A 99 -18.38 7.48 -9.15
CA GLU A 99 -19.50 8.43 -8.97
C GLU A 99 -20.03 8.95 -10.30
N ARG A 100 -19.14 9.33 -11.24
CA ARG A 100 -19.56 9.81 -12.58
C ARG A 100 -20.28 8.74 -13.39
N LEU A 101 -20.01 7.47 -13.08
CA LEU A 101 -20.63 6.28 -13.65
C LEU A 101 -21.83 5.76 -12.84
N PHE A 102 -22.25 6.47 -11.78
CA PHE A 102 -23.35 6.06 -10.91
C PHE A 102 -23.13 4.71 -10.17
N LEU A 103 -21.87 4.27 -10.06
CA LEU A 103 -21.45 3.05 -9.37
C LEU A 103 -21.23 3.34 -7.88
N TYR A 104 -22.29 3.77 -7.18
CA TYR A 104 -22.19 4.36 -5.85
C TYR A 104 -21.69 3.41 -4.76
N ASP A 105 -22.02 2.13 -4.83
CA ASP A 105 -21.48 1.10 -3.94
C ASP A 105 -19.96 0.95 -4.09
N ALA A 106 -19.47 0.95 -5.34
CA ALA A 106 -18.04 0.88 -5.63
C ALA A 106 -17.32 2.17 -5.22
N ALA A 107 -17.91 3.34 -5.51
CA ALA A 107 -17.38 4.63 -5.09
C ALA A 107 -17.24 4.72 -3.56
N LEU A 108 -18.25 4.27 -2.82
CA LEU A 108 -18.23 4.23 -1.35
C LEU A 108 -17.10 3.33 -0.83
N ALA A 109 -16.91 2.15 -1.43
CA ALA A 109 -15.82 1.24 -1.08
C ALA A 109 -14.45 1.90 -1.34
N SER A 110 -14.26 2.52 -2.50
CA SER A 110 -13.01 3.21 -2.86
C SER A 110 -12.71 4.40 -1.95
N TYR A 111 -13.72 5.20 -1.58
CA TYR A 111 -13.54 6.31 -0.64
C TYR A 111 -13.21 5.87 0.78
N ARG A 112 -13.84 4.80 1.28
CA ARG A 112 -13.49 4.20 2.57
C ARG A 112 -12.03 3.71 2.55
N ALA A 113 -11.64 3.01 1.49
CA ALA A 113 -10.27 2.54 1.31
C ALA A 113 -9.26 3.69 1.18
N PHE A 114 -9.62 4.79 0.53
CA PHE A 114 -8.81 6.01 0.47
C PHE A 114 -8.48 6.52 1.88
N LEU A 115 -9.50 6.69 2.74
CA LEU A 115 -9.29 7.19 4.10
C LEU A 115 -8.42 6.22 4.92
N GLU A 116 -8.68 4.92 4.81
CA GLU A 116 -7.93 3.87 5.52
C GLU A 116 -6.45 3.83 5.11
N GLN A 117 -6.15 4.01 3.83
CA GLN A 117 -4.79 3.82 3.28
C GLN A 117 -3.94 5.10 3.26
N GLY A 118 -4.33 6.13 4.00
CA GLY A 118 -3.53 7.35 4.21
C GLY A 118 -4.25 8.64 3.83
N GLY A 119 -5.36 8.55 3.10
CA GLY A 119 -6.18 9.70 2.71
C GLY A 119 -6.75 10.48 3.90
N ALA A 120 -6.89 9.86 5.07
CA ALA A 120 -7.35 10.51 6.29
C ALA A 120 -6.41 11.61 6.82
N PHE A 121 -5.14 11.62 6.38
CA PHE A 121 -4.15 12.63 6.79
C PHE A 121 -3.89 13.69 5.71
N THR A 122 -4.77 13.76 4.71
CA THR A 122 -4.68 14.72 3.60
C THR A 122 -5.75 15.81 3.75
N GLU A 123 -5.59 16.90 3.02
CA GLU A 123 -6.58 17.99 2.97
C GLU A 123 -7.95 17.53 2.39
N LEU A 124 -7.98 16.38 1.70
CA LEU A 124 -9.19 15.81 1.09
C LEU A 124 -10.08 15.06 2.10
N GLU A 125 -9.62 14.81 3.34
CA GLU A 125 -10.37 14.00 4.32
C GLU A 125 -11.81 14.49 4.51
N GLY A 126 -11.99 15.80 4.73
CA GLY A 126 -13.31 16.39 4.96
C GLY A 126 -14.26 16.24 3.77
N GLU A 127 -13.75 16.46 2.55
CA GLU A 127 -14.53 16.26 1.32
C GLU A 127 -14.95 14.79 1.18
N VAL A 128 -14.01 13.86 1.36
CA VAL A 128 -14.27 12.43 1.19
C VAL A 128 -15.25 11.90 2.24
N ARG A 129 -15.17 12.36 3.49
CA ARG A 129 -16.19 12.00 4.50
C ARG A 129 -17.58 12.48 4.11
N ALA A 130 -17.71 13.72 3.63
CA ALA A 130 -18.99 14.24 3.16
C ALA A 130 -19.54 13.43 1.98
N LYS A 131 -18.67 12.98 1.06
CA LYS A 131 -19.06 12.08 -0.03
C LYS A 131 -19.50 10.71 0.48
N ILE A 132 -18.80 10.12 1.45
CA ILE A 132 -19.19 8.86 2.09
C ILE A 132 -20.61 8.99 2.69
N ASP A 133 -20.86 10.03 3.48
CA ASP A 133 -22.17 10.25 4.11
C ASP A 133 -23.28 10.44 3.07
N MET A 134 -23.00 11.20 2.01
CA MET A 134 -23.94 11.38 0.90
C MET A 134 -24.26 10.06 0.20
N LEU A 135 -23.24 9.28 -0.18
CA LEU A 135 -23.42 8.02 -0.92
C LEU A 135 -24.09 6.95 -0.06
N ASP A 136 -23.79 6.87 1.24
CA ASP A 136 -24.44 5.94 2.17
C ASP A 136 -25.95 6.19 2.23
N GLY A 137 -26.38 7.46 2.18
CA GLY A 137 -27.80 7.85 2.10
C GLY A 137 -28.50 7.48 0.78
N LEU A 138 -27.76 7.15 -0.28
CA LEU A 138 -28.31 6.73 -1.57
C LEU A 138 -28.43 5.20 -1.71
N LEU A 139 -27.85 4.45 -0.77
CA LEU A 139 -27.72 3.00 -0.84
C LEU A 139 -28.63 2.31 0.18
N GLY A 140 -29.40 1.34 -0.29
CA GLY A 140 -30.09 0.37 0.55
C GLY A 140 -29.21 -0.84 0.86
N THR A 141 -29.44 -1.48 2.00
CA THR A 141 -28.82 -2.76 2.35
C THR A 141 -29.73 -3.92 1.94
N VAL A 142 -29.21 -4.82 1.10
CA VAL A 142 -29.87 -6.09 0.76
C VAL A 142 -29.20 -7.21 1.55
N ARG A 143 -30.02 -8.06 2.18
CA ARG A 143 -29.58 -9.28 2.87
C ARG A 143 -30.19 -10.49 2.19
N VAL A 144 -29.36 -11.48 1.87
CA VAL A 144 -29.78 -12.75 1.27
C VAL A 144 -29.40 -13.92 2.17
N SER A 145 -30.17 -15.01 2.09
CA SER A 145 -29.83 -16.29 2.73
C SER A 145 -29.73 -17.32 1.62
N VAL A 146 -28.53 -17.88 1.46
CA VAL A 146 -28.19 -18.78 0.36
C VAL A 146 -27.68 -20.10 0.95
N ASN A 147 -28.27 -21.21 0.54
CA ASN A 147 -27.92 -22.55 1.02
C ASN A 147 -26.87 -23.26 0.13
N ALA A 148 -26.39 -22.60 -0.93
CA ALA A 148 -25.29 -23.05 -1.77
C ALA A 148 -23.93 -22.61 -1.20
N ARG A 149 -22.89 -23.40 -1.47
CA ARG A 149 -21.49 -23.02 -1.22
C ARG A 149 -20.93 -22.38 -2.49
N ASN A 150 -20.13 -21.32 -2.33
CA ASN A 150 -19.47 -20.60 -3.43
C ASN A 150 -20.46 -20.05 -4.47
N TYR A 151 -21.25 -19.06 -4.09
CA TYR A 151 -22.15 -18.34 -4.99
C TYR A 151 -21.59 -16.95 -5.33
N GLU A 152 -22.02 -16.39 -6.44
CA GLU A 152 -21.76 -15.01 -6.83
C GLU A 152 -23.02 -14.17 -6.68
N VAL A 153 -22.84 -12.91 -6.29
CA VAL A 153 -23.92 -11.91 -6.26
C VAL A 153 -23.72 -10.95 -7.42
N TRP A 154 -24.78 -10.79 -8.21
CA TRP A 154 -24.84 -9.89 -9.35
C TRP A 154 -25.99 -8.90 -9.18
N VAL A 155 -25.72 -7.62 -9.46
CA VAL A 155 -26.70 -6.53 -9.45
C VAL A 155 -26.64 -5.84 -10.80
N ASP A 156 -27.75 -5.83 -11.54
CA ASP A 156 -27.86 -5.24 -12.88
C ASP A 156 -26.74 -5.66 -13.83
N ASP A 157 -26.52 -6.97 -13.93
CA ASP A 157 -25.49 -7.60 -14.78
C ASP A 157 -24.03 -7.27 -14.39
N ARG A 158 -23.81 -6.59 -13.25
CA ARG A 158 -22.49 -6.39 -12.64
C ARG A 158 -22.31 -7.30 -11.44
N ARG A 159 -21.22 -8.06 -11.42
CA ARG A 159 -20.83 -8.86 -10.24
C ARG A 159 -20.40 -7.92 -9.11
N VAL A 160 -21.05 -8.02 -7.95
CA VAL A 160 -20.72 -7.21 -6.76
C VAL A 160 -19.82 -7.96 -5.78
N GLY A 161 -19.84 -9.30 -5.80
CA GLY A 161 -18.92 -10.11 -5.00
C GLY A 161 -19.23 -11.59 -5.02
N GLU A 162 -18.41 -12.35 -4.31
CA GLU A 162 -18.56 -13.79 -4.06
C GLU A 162 -18.95 -14.01 -2.60
N GLY A 163 -19.91 -14.92 -2.35
CA GLY A 163 -20.29 -15.35 -1.01
C GLY A 163 -20.86 -14.23 -0.11
N LEU A 164 -21.39 -13.15 -0.69
CA LEU A 164 -21.91 -12.01 0.07
C LEU A 164 -23.34 -12.27 0.57
N ASP A 165 -23.52 -12.29 1.89
CA ASP A 165 -24.83 -12.36 2.53
C ASP A 165 -25.50 -10.98 2.65
N THR A 166 -24.69 -9.91 2.60
CA THR A 166 -25.09 -8.52 2.78
C THR A 166 -24.34 -7.66 1.76
N PHE A 167 -25.05 -6.85 1.00
CA PHE A 167 -24.46 -5.95 0.02
C PHE A 167 -25.32 -4.69 -0.16
N LEU A 168 -24.71 -3.65 -0.72
CA LEU A 168 -25.34 -2.36 -0.95
C LEU A 168 -25.89 -2.27 -2.37
N VAL A 169 -27.07 -1.68 -2.51
CA VAL A 169 -27.74 -1.47 -3.80
C VAL A 169 -28.28 -0.04 -3.82
N PRO A 170 -28.12 0.72 -4.92
CA PRO A 170 -28.77 2.03 -5.04
C PRO A 170 -30.28 1.97 -4.80
N GLY A 171 -30.85 3.10 -4.38
CA GLY A 171 -32.30 3.24 -4.32
C GLY A 171 -32.92 3.15 -5.72
N GLY A 172 -33.90 2.26 -5.90
CA GLY A 172 -34.58 2.08 -7.18
C GLY A 172 -34.98 0.64 -7.44
N THR A 173 -35.28 0.34 -8.70
CA THR A 173 -35.55 -1.03 -9.18
C THR A 173 -34.26 -1.62 -9.70
N HIS A 174 -33.86 -2.75 -9.12
CA HIS A 174 -32.63 -3.47 -9.47
C HIS A 174 -32.91 -4.95 -9.65
N LYS A 175 -32.19 -5.60 -10.57
CA LYS A 175 -32.19 -7.05 -10.73
C LYS A 175 -31.05 -7.64 -9.92
N VAL A 176 -31.39 -8.48 -8.94
CA VAL A 176 -30.41 -9.26 -8.15
C VAL A 176 -30.43 -10.70 -8.65
N GLU A 177 -29.27 -11.22 -9.03
CA GLU A 177 -29.07 -12.61 -9.41
C GLU A 177 -28.04 -13.27 -8.47
N ILE A 178 -28.36 -14.49 -8.02
CA ILE A 178 -27.45 -15.36 -7.28
C ILE A 178 -27.09 -16.52 -8.21
N ARG A 179 -25.80 -16.65 -8.51
CA ARG A 179 -25.27 -17.65 -9.46
C ARG A 179 -24.35 -18.64 -8.76
#